data_AF-A0A6M7V1I9-F1
#
_entry.id   AF-A0A6M7V1I9-F1
#
_cell.length_a   1.000
_cell.length_b   1.000
_cell.length_c   1.000
_cell.angle_alpha   90.00
_cell.angle_beta   90.00
_cell.angle_gamma   90.00
#
_symmetry.space_group_name_H-M   'P 1'
#
loop_
_entity.id
_entity.type
_entity.pdbx_description
1 polymer ?
#
loop_
_entity_poly.entity_id
_entity_poly.type
_entity_poly.pdbx_seq_one_letter_code
_entity_poly.pdbx_strand_id
1 'polypeptide(L)'
;MNAQAAIRDDDGRIADARKLRAIRSSLEAIAPADWTRVHGEAGAFIESRGEMGELFVLLRFDEATPDEIAFVCDAADTVDFLLRLVDDAFDTIRALKGEPPRRNPPKGAAQASDFKNYSAECAMKCQEPAFKVFLKERHGLEGSMTDERAVQKVRSLLGVTSRKELNEGGRASEAWKALRADFANWLKAER
;
A
#
# COMPACT_ATOMS: atom_id res chain seq x y z
N MET A 1 10.45 -3.54 38.62
CA MET A 1 10.51 -3.58 37.14
C MET A 1 11.04 -2.23 36.67
N ASN A 2 12.19 -2.21 36.01
CA ASN A 2 13.05 -1.02 35.88
C ASN A 2 12.71 -0.24 34.60
N ALA A 3 12.40 1.06 34.73
CA ALA A 3 11.98 1.92 33.61
C ALA A 3 13.01 2.00 32.46
N GLN A 4 14.29 1.78 32.79
CA GLN A 4 15.40 1.81 31.84
C GLN A 4 15.43 0.58 30.90
N ALA A 5 14.88 -0.56 31.31
CA ALA A 5 14.72 -1.74 30.46
C ALA A 5 13.56 -1.55 29.46
N ALA A 6 12.46 -0.95 29.91
CA ALA A 6 11.29 -0.68 29.07
C ALA A 6 11.58 0.33 27.94
N ILE A 7 12.42 1.34 28.19
CA ILE A 7 12.81 2.35 27.17
C ILE A 7 13.71 1.71 26.11
N ARG A 8 14.67 0.87 26.52
CA ARG A 8 15.60 0.20 25.60
C ARG A 8 14.90 -0.84 24.71
N ASP A 9 13.86 -1.49 25.22
CA ASP A 9 13.01 -2.41 24.46
C ASP A 9 12.11 -1.67 23.44
N ASP A 10 11.69 -0.44 23.73
CA ASP A 10 10.85 0.38 22.84
C ASP A 10 11.66 0.96 21.66
N ASP A 11 12.88 1.43 21.92
CA ASP A 11 13.80 1.89 20.88
C ASP A 11 14.16 0.78 19.88
N GLY A 12 14.37 -0.45 20.38
CA GLY A 12 14.61 -1.63 19.54
C GLY A 12 13.41 -1.93 18.62
N ARG A 13 12.19 -1.90 19.17
CA ARG A 13 10.96 -2.14 18.39
C ARG A 13 10.71 -1.07 17.33
N ILE A 14 11.00 0.20 17.63
CA ILE A 14 10.88 1.31 16.67
C ILE A 14 11.90 1.14 15.53
N ALA A 15 13.13 0.73 15.86
CA ALA A 15 14.18 0.45 14.88
C ALA A 15 13.79 -0.73 13.96
N ASP A 16 13.28 -1.82 14.53
CA ASP A 16 12.84 -3.00 13.77
C ASP A 16 11.67 -2.69 12.85
N ALA A 17 10.68 -1.93 13.33
CA ALA A 17 9.54 -1.50 12.51
C ALA A 17 9.98 -0.60 11.34
N ARG A 18 10.95 0.29 11.57
CA ARG A 18 11.53 1.13 10.51
C ARG A 18 12.27 0.28 9.48
N LYS A 19 13.06 -0.69 9.92
CA LYS A 19 13.77 -1.63 9.04
C LYS A 19 12.81 -2.45 8.18
N LEU A 20 11.75 -3.01 8.78
CA LEU A 20 10.71 -3.73 8.04
C LEU A 20 10.02 -2.85 6.99
N ARG A 21 9.74 -1.58 7.31
CA ARG A 21 9.18 -0.63 6.33
C ARG A 21 10.14 -0.36 5.18
N ALA A 22 11.43 -0.19 5.47
CA ALA A 22 12.45 0.02 4.44
C ALA A 22 12.55 -1.18 3.51
N ILE A 23 12.62 -2.41 4.04
CA ILE A 23 12.66 -3.65 3.24
C ILE A 23 11.45 -3.75 2.32
N ARG A 24 10.24 -3.47 2.84
CA ARG A 24 9.00 -3.48 2.03
C ARG A 24 9.01 -2.44 0.91
N SER A 25 9.62 -1.29 1.14
CA SER A 25 9.72 -0.21 0.14
C SER A 25 10.75 -0.58 -0.94
N SER A 26 11.88 -1.18 -0.54
CA SER A 26 12.89 -1.68 -1.47
C SER A 26 12.34 -2.77 -2.39
N LEU A 27 11.59 -3.73 -1.84
CA LEU A 27 10.97 -4.80 -2.64
C LEU A 27 9.93 -4.25 -3.63
N GLU A 28 9.13 -3.27 -3.20
CA GLU A 28 8.18 -2.56 -4.08
C GLU A 28 8.85 -1.86 -5.25
N ALA A 29 9.99 -1.19 -5.00
CA ALA A 29 10.67 -0.40 -5.99
C ALA A 29 11.26 -1.24 -7.13
N ILE A 30 11.47 -2.54 -6.91
CA ILE A 30 12.01 -3.48 -7.89
C ILE A 30 10.94 -4.41 -8.48
N ALA A 31 9.67 -4.26 -8.09
CA ALA A 31 8.58 -5.11 -8.58
C ALA A 31 8.47 -5.02 -10.12
N PRO A 32 8.20 -6.14 -10.83
CA PRO A 32 7.84 -7.47 -10.30
C PRO A 32 9.03 -8.30 -9.81
N ALA A 33 10.27 -7.82 -9.96
CA ALA A 33 11.49 -8.57 -9.66
C ALA A 33 11.55 -9.96 -10.33
N ASP A 34 11.05 -10.05 -11.57
CA ASP A 34 11.13 -11.26 -12.41
C ASP A 34 12.59 -11.50 -12.82
N TRP A 35 13.31 -12.22 -11.96
CA TRP A 35 14.72 -12.52 -12.11
C TRP A 35 14.91 -13.96 -12.56
N THR A 36 15.73 -14.14 -13.60
CA THR A 36 16.02 -15.45 -14.16
C THR A 36 17.51 -15.71 -14.18
N ARG A 37 17.89 -16.92 -13.77
CA ARG A 37 19.24 -17.43 -13.92
C ARG A 37 19.47 -17.89 -15.36
N VAL A 38 20.56 -17.43 -15.95
CA VAL A 38 21.02 -17.83 -17.29
C VAL A 38 22.45 -18.34 -17.22
N HIS A 39 22.79 -19.26 -18.12
CA HIS A 39 24.16 -19.74 -18.31
C HIS A 39 24.63 -19.37 -19.73
N GLY A 40 25.72 -18.62 -19.83
CA GLY A 40 26.34 -18.25 -21.09
C GLY A 40 27.80 -18.68 -21.16
N GLU A 41 28.49 -18.31 -22.24
CA GLU A 41 29.91 -18.65 -22.45
C GLU A 41 30.84 -18.10 -21.36
N ALA A 42 30.48 -16.96 -20.75
CA ALA A 42 31.22 -16.33 -19.67
C ALA A 42 30.80 -16.82 -18.26
N GLY A 43 29.98 -17.88 -18.16
CA GLY A 43 29.47 -18.41 -16.91
C GLY A 43 28.02 -18.03 -16.60
N ALA A 44 27.60 -18.26 -15.36
CA ALA A 44 26.24 -18.01 -14.91
C ALA A 44 26.02 -16.53 -14.53
N PHE A 45 24.83 -16.03 -14.84
CA PHE A 45 24.41 -14.67 -14.49
C PHE A 45 22.91 -14.62 -14.19
N ILE A 46 22.48 -13.54 -13.55
CA ILE A 46 21.06 -13.24 -13.34
C ILE A 46 20.68 -12.09 -14.25
N GLU A 47 19.55 -12.23 -14.91
CA GLU A 47 18.91 -11.17 -15.70
C GLU A 47 17.52 -10.84 -15.16
N SER A 48 17.05 -9.62 -15.41
CA SER A 48 15.65 -9.24 -15.22
C SER A 48 14.93 -9.07 -16.55
N ARG A 49 13.62 -9.33 -16.52
CA ARG A 49 12.73 -9.03 -17.63
C ARG A 49 12.10 -7.64 -17.49
N GLY A 50 12.29 -6.79 -18.49
CA GLY A 50 11.60 -5.51 -18.63
C GLY A 50 10.16 -5.67 -19.12
N GLU A 51 9.37 -4.60 -19.06
CA GLU A 51 7.93 -4.61 -19.39
C GLU A 51 7.62 -5.09 -20.81
N MET A 52 8.52 -4.82 -21.76
CA MET A 52 8.40 -5.18 -23.17
C MET A 52 9.09 -6.51 -23.53
N GLY A 53 9.54 -7.28 -22.52
CA GLY A 53 10.27 -8.54 -22.71
C GLY A 53 11.78 -8.37 -22.92
N GLU A 54 12.31 -7.16 -22.74
CA GLU A 54 13.74 -6.88 -22.76
C GLU A 54 14.45 -7.63 -21.62
N LEU A 55 15.69 -8.08 -21.86
CA LEU A 55 16.49 -8.79 -20.87
C LEU A 55 17.67 -7.93 -20.44
N PHE A 56 17.79 -7.67 -19.15
CA PHE A 56 18.85 -6.86 -18.56
C PHE A 56 19.70 -7.70 -17.62
N VAL A 57 21.01 -7.79 -17.86
CA VAL A 57 21.90 -8.49 -16.93
C VAL A 57 22.05 -7.68 -15.65
N LEU A 58 21.63 -8.27 -14.52
CA LEU A 58 21.69 -7.66 -13.20
C LEU A 58 23.01 -7.95 -12.49
N LEU A 59 23.41 -9.23 -12.46
CA LEU A 59 24.59 -9.70 -11.74
C LEU A 59 25.31 -10.80 -12.53
N ARG A 60 26.65 -10.80 -12.45
CA ARG A 60 27.51 -11.91 -12.91
C ARG A 60 28.27 -12.47 -11.72
N PHE A 61 28.59 -13.75 -11.80
CA PHE A 61 29.29 -14.46 -10.74
C PHE A 61 30.63 -14.98 -11.25
N ASP A 62 31.69 -14.76 -10.47
CA ASP A 62 33.03 -15.26 -10.80
C ASP A 62 33.25 -16.67 -10.21
N GLU A 63 33.15 -16.80 -8.88
CA GLU A 63 33.42 -18.06 -8.15
C GLU A 63 32.23 -18.57 -7.32
N ALA A 64 31.01 -18.12 -7.62
CA ALA A 64 29.83 -18.56 -6.87
C ALA A 64 29.40 -19.98 -7.24
N THR A 65 29.01 -20.74 -6.22
CA THR A 65 28.42 -22.05 -6.38
C THR A 65 27.03 -21.97 -7.00
N PRO A 66 26.53 -23.05 -7.65
CA PRO A 66 25.18 -23.09 -8.18
C PRO A 66 24.09 -22.76 -7.15
N ASP A 67 24.30 -23.13 -5.88
CA ASP A 67 23.34 -22.89 -4.79
C ASP A 67 23.33 -21.44 -4.34
N GLU A 68 24.50 -20.79 -4.26
CA GLU A 68 24.58 -19.34 -3.99
C GLU A 68 23.90 -18.53 -5.09
N ILE A 69 24.11 -18.91 -6.35
CA ILE A 69 23.46 -18.26 -7.49
C ILE A 69 21.94 -18.44 -7.42
N ALA A 70 21.47 -19.65 -7.11
CA ALA A 70 20.05 -19.92 -6.95
C ALA A 70 19.44 -19.08 -5.81
N PHE A 71 20.10 -19.05 -4.65
CA PHE A 71 19.65 -18.25 -3.51
C PHE A 71 19.55 -16.75 -3.85
N VAL A 72 20.51 -16.20 -4.60
CA VAL A 72 20.47 -14.79 -5.04
C VAL A 72 19.35 -14.56 -6.06
N CYS A 73 19.13 -15.51 -6.98
CA CYS A 73 18.04 -15.44 -7.96
C CYS A 73 16.67 -15.41 -7.26
N ASP A 74 16.49 -16.26 -6.24
CA ASP A 74 15.24 -16.40 -5.49
C ASP A 74 15.10 -15.37 -4.35
N ALA A 75 16.03 -14.43 -4.22
CA ALA A 75 16.12 -13.55 -3.05
C ALA A 75 14.90 -12.62 -2.92
N ALA A 76 14.41 -12.07 -4.02
CA ALA A 76 13.23 -11.20 -4.00
C ALA A 76 11.97 -11.96 -3.55
N ASP A 77 11.74 -13.15 -4.12
CA ASP A 77 10.63 -14.03 -3.77
C ASP A 77 10.72 -14.51 -2.31
N THR A 78 11.92 -14.86 -1.86
CA THR A 78 12.18 -15.27 -0.47
C THR A 78 11.84 -14.15 0.49
N VAL A 79 12.24 -12.91 0.19
CA VAL A 79 11.93 -11.74 1.01
C VAL A 79 10.42 -11.47 1.03
N ASP A 80 9.73 -11.56 -0.10
CA ASP A 80 8.26 -11.43 -0.16
C ASP A 80 7.56 -12.47 0.72
N PHE A 81 7.95 -13.75 0.57
CA PHE A 81 7.44 -14.85 1.38
C PHE A 81 7.61 -14.60 2.88
N LEU A 82 8.81 -14.19 3.31
CA LEU A 82 9.09 -13.91 4.72
C LEU A 82 8.28 -12.72 5.24
N LEU A 83 8.13 -11.64 4.45
CA LEU A 83 7.32 -10.49 4.82
C LEU A 83 5.84 -10.86 4.98
N ARG A 84 5.31 -11.69 4.08
CA ARG A 84 3.94 -12.22 4.17
C ARG A 84 3.77 -13.08 5.41
N LEU A 85 4.72 -13.96 5.72
CA LEU A 85 4.68 -14.78 6.93
C LEU A 85 4.68 -13.93 8.21
N VAL A 86 5.43 -12.83 8.22
CA VAL A 86 5.44 -11.86 9.33
C VAL A 86 4.08 -11.18 9.48
N ASP A 87 3.44 -10.80 8.37
CA ASP A 87 2.08 -10.22 8.39
C ASP A 87 1.06 -11.22 8.95
N ASP A 88 1.07 -12.46 8.45
CA ASP A 88 0.19 -13.55 8.89
C ASP A 88 0.36 -13.84 10.40
N ALA A 89 1.61 -13.82 10.88
CA ALA A 89 1.92 -14.00 12.29
C ALA A 89 1.36 -12.84 13.14
N PHE A 90 1.53 -11.59 12.71
CA PHE A 90 0.99 -10.44 13.43
C PHE A 90 -0.53 -10.46 13.49
N ASP A 91 -1.20 -10.85 12.40
CA ASP A 91 -2.65 -10.94 12.36
C ASP A 91 -3.18 -12.06 13.25
N THR A 92 -2.48 -13.20 13.27
CA THR A 92 -2.78 -14.30 14.21
C THR A 92 -2.65 -13.84 15.67
N ILE A 93 -1.56 -13.17 16.02
CA ILE A 93 -1.34 -12.66 17.38
C ILE A 93 -2.43 -11.66 17.79
N ARG A 94 -2.84 -10.76 16.90
CA ARG A 94 -3.91 -9.79 17.16
C ARG A 94 -5.26 -10.48 17.38
N ALA A 95 -5.59 -11.45 16.53
CA ALA A 95 -6.81 -12.24 16.66
C ALA A 95 -6.87 -12.97 18.01
N LEU A 96 -5.77 -13.58 18.44
CA LEU A 96 -5.65 -14.22 19.75
C LEU A 96 -5.78 -13.22 20.92
N LYS A 97 -5.37 -11.97 20.73
CA LYS A 97 -5.52 -10.88 21.72
C LYS A 97 -6.91 -10.25 21.73
N GLY A 98 -7.82 -10.64 20.82
CA GLY A 98 -9.12 -10.00 20.67
C GLY A 98 -9.05 -8.58 20.10
N GLU A 99 -7.91 -8.19 19.53
CA GLU A 99 -7.76 -6.92 18.84
C GLU A 99 -8.35 -7.04 17.43
N PRO A 100 -9.14 -6.04 16.95
CA PRO A 100 -9.64 -6.08 15.60
C PRO A 100 -8.46 -6.11 14.60
N PRO A 101 -8.50 -6.99 13.58
CA PRO A 101 -7.40 -7.12 12.65
C PRO A 101 -7.15 -5.79 11.93
N ARG A 102 -5.90 -5.34 11.91
CA ARG A 102 -5.48 -4.26 11.01
C ARG A 102 -5.46 -4.88 9.61
N ARG A 103 -6.50 -4.61 8.81
CA ARG A 103 -6.46 -4.81 7.36
C ARG A 103 -5.30 -3.94 6.83
N ASN A 104 -4.12 -4.51 6.69
CA ASN A 104 -3.12 -3.97 5.79
C ASN A 104 -3.74 -4.05 4.39
N PRO A 105 -3.99 -2.92 3.71
CA PRO A 105 -4.49 -2.99 2.35
C PRO A 105 -3.42 -3.66 1.48
N PRO A 106 -3.77 -4.69 0.69
CA PRO A 106 -2.85 -5.24 -0.31
C PRO A 106 -2.43 -4.13 -1.26
N LYS A 107 -1.12 -4.04 -1.52
CA LYS A 107 -0.55 -3.22 -2.60
C LYS A 107 -1.18 -3.68 -3.92
N GLY A 108 -1.75 -2.75 -4.68
CA GLY A 108 -2.11 -2.99 -6.09
C GLY A 108 -3.60 -3.14 -6.43
N ALA A 109 -4.49 -3.38 -5.47
CA ALA A 109 -5.92 -3.42 -5.78
C ALA A 109 -6.57 -2.04 -5.59
N ALA A 110 -6.35 -1.14 -6.54
CA ALA A 110 -7.33 -0.10 -6.85
C ALA A 110 -8.57 -0.75 -7.48
N GLN A 111 -9.29 -1.59 -6.74
CA GLN A 111 -10.52 -2.21 -7.20
C GLN A 111 -11.43 -2.41 -5.99
N ALA A 112 -12.45 -1.54 -5.90
CA ALA A 112 -13.79 -1.83 -5.41
C ALA A 112 -13.92 -2.93 -4.34
N SER A 113 -13.17 -2.87 -3.24
CA SER A 113 -13.48 -3.71 -2.08
C SER A 113 -14.56 -3.00 -1.27
N ASP A 114 -15.64 -3.72 -1.01
CA ASP A 114 -16.72 -3.31 -0.12
C ASP A 114 -16.12 -2.87 1.23
N PHE A 115 -15.96 -1.56 1.39
CA PHE A 115 -15.80 -0.99 2.70
C PHE A 115 -17.14 -1.24 3.40
N LYS A 116 -17.12 -2.15 4.39
CA LYS A 116 -18.23 -2.31 5.35
C LYS A 116 -18.55 -1.00 6.10
N ASN A 117 -17.74 0.06 5.91
CA ASN A 117 -17.90 1.38 6.51
C ASN A 117 -17.42 2.53 5.59
N TYR A 118 -18.13 2.78 4.49
CA TYR A 118 -17.99 3.98 3.64
C TYR A 118 -18.03 5.32 4.42
N SER A 119 -18.72 5.38 5.57
CA SER A 119 -18.72 6.58 6.42
C SER A 119 -17.31 6.92 6.95
N ALA A 120 -16.54 5.92 7.37
CA ALA A 120 -15.21 6.12 7.90
C ALA A 120 -14.22 6.49 6.78
N GLU A 121 -14.34 5.82 5.64
CA GLU A 121 -13.55 6.12 4.45
C GLU A 121 -13.76 7.57 3.98
N CYS A 122 -15.02 8.03 3.92
CA CYS A 122 -15.34 9.41 3.57
C CYS A 122 -14.68 10.41 4.53
N ALA A 123 -14.65 10.12 5.83
CA ALA A 123 -13.96 10.97 6.80
C ALA A 123 -12.46 11.05 6.53
N MET A 124 -11.79 9.92 6.29
CA MET A 124 -10.36 9.87 6.01
C MET A 124 -10.01 10.61 4.71
N LYS A 125 -10.79 10.38 3.64
CA LYS A 125 -10.59 11.05 2.35
C LYS A 125 -10.70 12.58 2.46
N CYS A 126 -11.63 13.10 3.28
CA CYS A 126 -11.77 14.54 3.50
C CYS A 126 -10.56 15.20 4.18
N GLN A 127 -9.66 14.42 4.80
CA GLN A 127 -8.42 14.92 5.41
C GLN A 127 -7.27 15.00 4.40
N GLU A 128 -7.35 14.28 3.27
CA GLU A 128 -6.30 14.24 2.26
C GLU A 128 -6.18 15.60 1.53
N PRO A 129 -4.98 16.21 1.47
CA PRO A 129 -4.79 17.48 0.76
C PRO A 129 -5.17 17.40 -0.72
N ALA A 130 -4.79 16.32 -1.41
CA ALA A 130 -5.11 16.12 -2.83
C ALA A 130 -6.62 16.03 -3.07
N PHE A 131 -7.36 15.37 -2.17
CA PHE A 131 -8.81 15.27 -2.28
C PHE A 131 -9.50 16.63 -2.11
N LYS A 132 -8.96 17.50 -1.25
CA LYS A 132 -9.45 18.88 -1.10
C LYS A 132 -9.22 19.72 -2.36
N VAL A 133 -8.08 19.55 -3.02
CA VAL A 133 -7.77 20.22 -4.30
C VAL A 133 -8.74 19.75 -5.38
N PHE A 134 -8.91 18.43 -5.53
CA PHE A 134 -9.91 17.84 -6.42
C PHE A 134 -11.32 18.40 -6.20
N LEU A 135 -11.79 18.44 -4.95
CA LEU A 135 -13.10 19.00 -4.61
C LEU A 135 -13.21 20.49 -4.96
N LYS A 136 -12.10 21.23 -4.85
CA LYS A 136 -12.03 22.65 -5.18
C LYS A 136 -12.18 22.88 -6.69
N GLU A 137 -11.42 22.12 -7.48
CA GLU A 137 -11.35 22.26 -8.93
C GLU A 137 -12.61 21.75 -9.63
N ARG A 138 -13.08 20.55 -9.26
CA ARG A 138 -14.22 19.93 -9.94
C ARG A 138 -15.57 20.46 -9.49
N HIS A 139 -15.66 21.00 -8.27
CA HIS A 139 -16.94 21.39 -7.68
C HIS A 139 -17.00 22.85 -7.21
N GLY A 140 -16.05 23.67 -7.68
CA GLY A 140 -16.12 25.13 -7.69
C GLY A 140 -16.16 25.77 -6.31
N LEU A 141 -15.17 25.48 -5.45
CA LEU A 141 -15.11 26.05 -4.11
C LEU A 141 -14.12 27.21 -4.04
N GLU A 142 -14.61 28.39 -3.69
CA GLU A 142 -13.78 29.56 -3.40
C GLU A 142 -13.29 29.52 -1.94
N GLY A 143 -11.98 29.71 -1.75
CA GLY A 143 -11.34 29.81 -0.42
C GLY A 143 -10.55 28.58 0.04
N SER A 144 -9.97 28.70 1.24
CA SER A 144 -9.23 27.61 1.91
C SER A 144 -10.18 26.49 2.35
N MET A 145 -9.83 25.25 2.00
CA MET A 145 -10.62 24.06 2.30
C MET A 145 -10.18 23.45 3.63
N THR A 146 -11.03 23.57 4.65
CA THR A 146 -10.85 22.83 5.91
C THR A 146 -11.49 21.44 5.83
N ASP A 147 -11.13 20.55 6.74
CA ASP A 147 -11.69 19.19 6.83
C ASP A 147 -13.21 19.22 6.95
N GLU A 148 -13.75 20.12 7.77
CA GLU A 148 -15.20 20.27 7.99
C GLU A 148 -15.90 20.72 6.70
N ARG A 149 -15.28 21.64 5.94
CA ARG A 149 -15.83 22.12 4.67
C ARG A 149 -15.83 21.02 3.60
N ALA A 150 -14.77 20.22 3.54
CA ALA A 150 -14.71 19.06 2.66
C ALA A 150 -15.81 18.05 2.98
N VAL A 151 -16.01 17.73 4.27
CA VAL A 151 -17.08 16.82 4.70
C VAL A 151 -18.47 17.34 4.35
N GLN A 152 -18.74 18.63 4.58
CA GLN A 152 -20.03 19.22 4.24
C GLN A 152 -20.28 19.23 2.73
N LYS A 153 -19.25 19.51 1.92
CA LYS A 153 -19.37 19.43 0.46
C LYS A 153 -19.67 18.02 0.00
N VAL A 154 -18.95 17.02 0.50
CA VAL A 154 -19.19 15.62 0.13
C VAL A 154 -20.62 15.20 0.47
N ARG A 155 -21.15 15.58 1.65
CA ARG A 155 -22.57 15.35 2.00
C ARG A 155 -23.53 15.97 0.99
N SER A 156 -23.28 17.21 0.60
CA SER A 156 -24.08 17.91 -0.41
C SER A 156 -24.02 17.23 -1.78
N LEU A 157 -22.84 16.76 -2.21
CA LEU A 157 -22.66 16.07 -3.49
C LEU A 157 -23.35 14.70 -3.51
N LEU A 158 -23.34 14.00 -2.39
CA LEU A 158 -23.94 12.67 -2.26
C LEU A 158 -25.44 12.70 -1.91
N GLY A 159 -25.98 13.88 -1.60
CA GLY A 159 -27.38 14.05 -1.20
C GLY A 159 -27.72 13.41 0.15
N VAL A 160 -26.75 13.31 1.06
CA VAL A 160 -26.91 12.69 2.39
C VAL A 160 -26.76 13.72 3.50
N THR A 161 -27.50 13.54 4.59
CA THR A 161 -27.37 14.40 5.79
C THR A 161 -26.30 13.87 6.75
N SER A 162 -26.06 12.57 6.72
CA SER A 162 -25.09 11.86 7.54
C SER A 162 -24.22 10.94 6.69
N ARG A 163 -22.92 10.90 7.02
CA ARG A 163 -21.98 9.94 6.39
C ARG A 163 -22.36 8.48 6.68
N LYS A 164 -23.12 8.22 7.76
CA LYS A 164 -23.58 6.87 8.09
C LYS A 164 -24.48 6.29 7.01
N GLU A 165 -25.23 7.14 6.30
CA GLU A 165 -26.12 6.74 5.19
C GLU A 165 -25.33 6.10 4.04
N LEU A 166 -24.02 6.37 3.91
CA LEU A 166 -23.17 5.70 2.92
C LEU A 166 -23.05 4.19 3.16
N ASN A 167 -23.18 3.75 4.43
CA ASN A 167 -23.07 2.34 4.82
C ASN A 167 -24.36 1.55 4.62
N GLU A 168 -25.49 2.26 4.46
CA GLU A 168 -26.82 1.66 4.32
C GLU A 168 -27.06 1.14 2.90
N GLY A 169 -26.10 1.35 1.99
CA GLY A 169 -26.19 0.95 0.59
C GLY A 169 -27.06 1.89 -0.25
N GLY A 170 -27.42 1.44 -1.45
CA GLY A 170 -28.27 2.22 -2.35
C GLY A 170 -27.58 3.46 -2.96
N ARG A 171 -28.39 4.46 -3.31
CA ARG A 171 -27.96 5.60 -4.14
C ARG A 171 -26.77 6.37 -3.56
N ALA A 172 -26.73 6.54 -2.24
CA ALA A 172 -25.67 7.27 -1.55
C ALA A 172 -24.33 6.53 -1.62
N SER A 173 -24.34 5.20 -1.46
CA SER A 173 -23.16 4.36 -1.60
C SER A 173 -22.62 4.36 -3.04
N GLU A 174 -23.52 4.27 -4.03
CA GLU A 174 -23.13 4.32 -5.45
C GLU A 174 -22.58 5.69 -5.84
N ALA A 175 -23.20 6.78 -5.38
CA ALA A 175 -22.68 8.13 -5.58
C ALA A 175 -21.29 8.31 -4.94
N TRP A 176 -21.05 7.69 -3.78
CA TRP A 176 -19.73 7.70 -3.14
C TRP A 176 -18.69 6.95 -3.96
N LYS A 177 -19.04 5.77 -4.49
CA LYS A 177 -18.16 5.00 -5.38
C LYS A 177 -17.82 5.78 -6.65
N ALA A 178 -18.80 6.44 -7.27
CA ALA A 178 -18.60 7.28 -8.44
C ALA A 178 -17.64 8.46 -8.15
N LEU A 179 -17.87 9.19 -7.05
CA LEU A 179 -17.00 10.29 -6.64
C LEU A 179 -15.54 9.85 -6.41
N ARG A 180 -15.34 8.66 -5.82
CA ARG A 180 -13.99 8.09 -5.65
C ARG A 180 -13.34 7.72 -6.98
N ALA A 181 -14.12 7.19 -7.93
CA ALA A 181 -13.62 6.88 -9.26
C ALA A 181 -13.18 8.15 -10.00
N ASP A 182 -13.97 9.22 -9.91
CA ASP A 182 -13.63 10.53 -10.49
C ASP A 182 -12.35 11.11 -9.89
N PHE A 183 -12.19 11.01 -8.57
CA PHE A 183 -10.96 11.43 -7.89
C PHE A 183 -9.73 10.62 -8.36
N ALA A 184 -9.87 9.31 -8.48
CA ALA A 184 -8.79 8.45 -8.97
C ALA A 184 -8.41 8.77 -10.42
N ASN A 185 -9.39 9.09 -11.27
CA ASN A 185 -9.15 9.51 -12.65
C ASN A 185 -8.47 10.88 -12.71
N TRP A 186 -8.86 11.83 -11.86
CA TRP A 186 -8.20 13.12 -11.74
C TRP A 186 -6.75 12.99 -11.29
N LEU A 187 -6.45 12.14 -10.30
CA LEU A 187 -5.06 11.87 -9.86
C LEU A 187 -4.17 11.29 -10.97
N LYS A 188 -4.74 10.52 -11.89
CA LYS A 188 -4.01 9.99 -13.06
C LYS A 188 -3.77 11.05 -14.12
N ALA A 189 -4.67 12.02 -14.25
CA ALA A 189 -4.58 13.09 -15.24
C ALA A 189 -3.66 14.25 -14.79
N GLU A 190 -3.44 14.42 -13.49
CA GLU A 190 -2.49 15.40 -12.92
C GLU A 190 -1.05 14.88 -12.76
N ARG A 191 -0.77 13.65 -13.19
CA ARG A 191 0.60 13.09 -13.27
C ARG A 191 1.08 13.11 -14.71
#